data_AF-A0A366WIM2-F1
#
_entry.id   AF-A0A366WIM2-F1
#
_cell.length_a   1.000
_cell.length_b   1.000
_cell.length_c   1.000
_cell.angle_alpha   90.00
_cell.angle_beta   90.00
_cell.angle_gamma   90.00
#
_symmetry.space_group_name_H-M   'P 1'
#
loop_
_entity.id
_entity.type
_entity.pdbx_description
1 polymer ?
#
loop_
_entity_poly.entity_id
_entity_poly.type
_entity_poly.pdbx_seq_one_letter_code
_entity_poly.pdbx_strand_id
1 'polypeptide(L)'
;MQIIQANISHLDAFLAYAKQCADDGLHLYSSTIEDHQAYFKKRLAYAEGKQLPAHWPAITTYFCIKSAHILGSIRVRHGINEKIENIIPIIVSN
;
A
#
# COMPACT_ATOMS: atom_id res chain seq x y z
N MET A 1 1.53 -18.73 4.60
CA MET A 1 1.68 -17.28 4.46
C MET A 1 2.47 -17.03 3.18
N GLN A 2 2.04 -16.10 2.35
CA GLN A 2 2.66 -15.84 1.04
C GLN A 2 2.75 -14.34 0.79
N ILE A 3 3.79 -13.88 0.11
CA ILE A 3 3.91 -12.50 -0.35
C ILE A 3 3.49 -12.47 -1.82
N ILE A 4 2.44 -11.72 -2.13
CA ILE A 4 1.83 -11.68 -3.47
C ILE A 4 1.72 -10.22 -3.90
N GLN A 5 2.04 -9.93 -5.17
CA GLN A 5 1.85 -8.60 -5.72
C GLN A 5 0.37 -8.19 -5.65
N ALA A 6 0.10 -6.95 -5.28
CA ALA A 6 -1.25 -6.40 -5.22
C ALA A 6 -1.92 -6.50 -6.60
N ASN A 7 -3.17 -6.96 -6.61
CA ASN A 7 -4.02 -7.08 -7.79
C ASN A 7 -5.45 -6.69 -7.41
N ILE A 8 -6.32 -6.52 -8.41
CA ILE A 8 -7.70 -6.09 -8.16
C ILE A 8 -8.54 -7.10 -7.37
N SER A 9 -8.22 -8.40 -7.41
CA SER A 9 -8.96 -9.42 -6.65
C SER A 9 -8.68 -9.38 -5.15
N HIS A 10 -7.68 -8.60 -4.70
CA HIS A 10 -7.43 -8.37 -3.28
C HIS A 10 -8.26 -7.22 -2.68
N LEU A 11 -9.11 -6.56 -3.46
CA LEU A 11 -9.84 -5.36 -3.03
C LEU A 11 -10.70 -5.59 -1.77
N ASP A 12 -11.43 -6.71 -1.71
CA ASP A 12 -12.29 -7.03 -0.57
C ASP A 12 -11.47 -7.27 0.70
N ALA A 13 -10.39 -8.03 0.58
CA ALA A 13 -9.45 -8.26 1.69
C ALA A 13 -8.74 -6.98 2.13
N PHE A 14 -8.51 -6.05 1.20
CA PHE A 14 -7.89 -4.76 1.48
C PHE A 14 -8.76 -3.86 2.35
N LEU A 15 -10.09 -3.87 2.18
CA LEU A 15 -10.98 -3.10 3.06
C LEU A 15 -10.88 -3.57 4.51
N ALA A 16 -10.92 -4.89 4.74
CA ALA A 16 -10.76 -5.46 6.08
C ALA A 16 -9.42 -5.08 6.70
N TYR A 17 -8.34 -5.17 5.92
CA TYR A 17 -7.01 -4.76 6.35
C TYR A 17 -6.89 -3.27 6.67
N ALA A 18 -7.46 -2.39 5.83
CA ALA A 18 -7.42 -0.95 6.05
C ALA A 18 -8.18 -0.54 7.32
N LYS A 19 -9.31 -1.19 7.61
CA LYS A 19 -10.06 -1.01 8.87
C LYS A 19 -9.22 -1.42 10.07
N GLN A 20 -8.65 -2.63 10.05
CA GLN A 20 -7.79 -3.11 11.13
C GLN A 20 -6.60 -2.16 11.37
N CYS A 21 -5.95 -1.69 10.30
CA CYS A 21 -4.85 -0.73 10.44
C CYS A 21 -5.31 0.60 11.07
N ALA A 22 -6.49 1.10 10.71
CA ALA A 22 -7.02 2.33 11.30
C ALA A 22 -7.35 2.13 12.78
N ASP A 23 -7.93 0.98 13.15
CA ASP A 23 -8.21 0.60 14.53
C ASP A 23 -6.91 0.46 15.36
N ASP A 24 -5.83 -0.02 14.73
CA ASP A 24 -4.49 -0.11 15.31
C ASP A 24 -3.73 1.24 15.32
N GLY A 25 -4.38 2.35 14.95
CA GLY A 25 -3.82 3.70 15.03
C GLY A 25 -3.00 4.16 13.81
N LEU A 26 -2.97 3.38 12.72
CA LEU A 26 -2.34 3.81 11.45
C LEU A 26 -3.26 4.79 10.71
N HIS A 27 -3.19 6.06 11.11
CA HIS A 27 -4.01 7.15 10.56
C HIS A 27 -3.93 7.34 9.02
N LEU A 28 -2.89 6.79 8.36
CA LEU A 28 -2.78 6.75 6.90
C LEU A 28 -4.00 6.07 6.26
N TYR A 29 -4.63 5.12 6.94
CA TYR A 29 -5.77 4.37 6.44
C TYR A 29 -7.12 4.97 6.85
N SER A 30 -7.18 5.90 7.81
CA SER A 30 -8.44 6.49 8.26
C SER A 30 -9.19 7.21 7.14
N SER A 31 -8.50 8.02 6.32
CA SER A 31 -9.08 8.65 5.11
C SER A 31 -9.21 7.69 3.92
N THR A 32 -8.60 6.51 4.01
CA THR A 32 -8.65 5.47 2.97
C THR A 32 -9.90 4.61 3.07
N ILE A 33 -10.59 4.56 4.22
CA ILE A 33 -11.77 3.72 4.42
C ILE A 33 -12.97 4.23 3.61
N GLU A 34 -13.17 5.55 3.54
CA GLU A 34 -14.30 6.18 2.84
C GLU A 34 -14.32 5.87 1.33
N ASP A 35 -13.15 5.86 0.68
CA ASP A 35 -13.00 5.47 -0.73
C ASP A 35 -11.84 4.48 -0.93
N HIS A 36 -11.95 3.34 -0.25
CA HIS A 36 -10.96 2.26 -0.29
C HIS A 36 -10.72 1.75 -1.72
N GLN A 37 -11.75 1.79 -2.58
CA GLN A 37 -11.64 1.37 -3.97
C GLN A 37 -10.77 2.31 -4.78
N ALA A 38 -11.01 3.63 -4.73
CA ALA A 38 -10.18 4.58 -5.46
C ALA A 38 -8.75 4.58 -4.94
N TYR A 39 -8.56 4.52 -3.63
CA TYR A 39 -7.23 4.42 -3.04
C TYR A 39 -6.49 3.16 -3.51
N PHE A 40 -7.15 2.00 -3.46
CA PHE A 40 -6.54 0.74 -3.88
C PHE A 40 -6.19 0.74 -5.37
N LYS A 41 -7.11 1.18 -6.23
CA LYS A 41 -6.86 1.33 -7.68
C LYS A 41 -5.70 2.27 -7.97
N LYS A 42 -5.58 3.37 -7.21
CA LYS A 42 -4.44 4.29 -7.29
C LYS A 42 -3.13 3.59 -6.94
N ARG A 43 -3.10 2.70 -5.95
CA ARG A 43 -1.92 1.87 -5.61
C ARG A 43 -1.54 0.89 -6.72
N LEU A 44 -2.51 0.34 -7.45
CA LEU A 44 -2.22 -0.49 -8.63
C LEU A 44 -1.63 0.37 -9.76
N ALA A 45 -2.19 1.56 -10.01
CA ALA A 45 -1.69 2.49 -11.03
C ALA A 45 -0.24 2.93 -10.77
N TYR A 46 0.17 3.02 -9.49
CA TYR A 46 1.56 3.37 -9.13
C TYR A 46 2.58 2.35 -9.64
N ALA A 47 2.21 1.06 -9.74
CA ALA A 47 3.09 0.03 -10.25
C ALA A 47 3.38 0.24 -11.76
N GLU A 48 2.45 0.89 -12.48
CA GLU A 48 2.58 1.23 -13.90
C GLU A 48 3.22 2.61 -14.13
N GLY A 49 3.69 3.29 -13.08
CA GLY A 49 4.19 4.66 -13.22
C GLY A 49 3.09 5.72 -13.35
N LYS A 50 1.82 5.38 -13.10
CA LYS A 50 0.66 6.27 -13.33
C LYS A 50 0.11 6.82 -12.01
N GLN A 51 -0.52 8.00 -12.08
CA GLN A 51 -1.15 8.70 -10.96
C GLN A 51 -0.22 8.99 -9.76
N LEU A 52 1.08 8.86 -9.96
CA LEU A 52 2.11 9.14 -8.97
C LEU A 52 2.25 10.65 -8.77
N PRO A 53 2.61 11.09 -7.55
CA PRO A 53 3.09 12.46 -7.35
C PRO A 53 4.29 12.75 -8.26
N ALA A 54 4.47 14.02 -8.62
CA ALA A 54 5.59 14.44 -9.47
C ALA A 54 6.94 13.93 -8.93
N HIS A 55 7.78 13.44 -9.83
CA HIS A 55 9.11 12.89 -9.57
C HIS A 55 9.15 11.61 -8.71
N TRP A 56 8.02 10.94 -8.43
CA TRP A 56 8.05 9.66 -7.75
C TRP A 56 8.36 8.51 -8.72
N PRO A 57 9.26 7.58 -8.35
CA PRO A 57 9.44 6.35 -9.12
C PRO A 57 8.18 5.48 -9.03
N ALA A 58 8.04 4.54 -9.97
CA ALA A 58 7.00 3.51 -9.90
C ALA A 58 7.06 2.76 -8.56
N ILE A 59 5.91 2.43 -8.00
CA ILE A 59 5.82 1.75 -6.69
C ILE A 59 4.94 0.53 -6.82
N THR A 60 5.53 -0.66 -6.64
CA THR A 60 4.77 -1.91 -6.56
C THR A 60 4.40 -2.19 -5.11
N THR A 61 3.14 -2.51 -4.89
CA THR A 61 2.63 -2.94 -3.58
C THR A 61 2.55 -4.47 -3.56
N TYR A 62 3.00 -5.10 -2.48
CA TYR A 62 2.87 -6.51 -2.20
C TYR A 62 2.11 -6.70 -0.89
N PHE A 63 1.31 -7.74 -0.80
CA PHE A 63 0.63 -8.12 0.43
C PHE A 63 1.18 -9.42 0.98
N CYS A 64 1.35 -9.45 2.29
CA CYS A 64 1.52 -10.69 3.02
C CYS A 64 0.14 -11.28 3.29
N ILE A 65 -0.19 -12.43 2.68
CA ILE A 65 -1.50 -13.06 2.74
C ILE A 65 -1.44 -14.40 3.49
N LYS A 66 -2.40 -14.63 4.39
CA LYS A 66 -2.64 -15.92 5.06
C LYS A 66 -4.14 -16.19 5.07
N SER A 67 -4.56 -17.31 4.47
CA SER A 67 -5.97 -17.72 4.43
C SER A 67 -6.90 -16.59 3.93
N ALA A 68 -6.55 -15.96 2.79
CA ALA A 68 -7.23 -14.80 2.21
C ALA A 68 -7.22 -13.49 3.03
N HIS A 69 -6.58 -13.46 4.21
CA HIS A 69 -6.41 -12.26 5.00
C HIS A 69 -5.07 -11.58 4.69
N ILE A 70 -5.09 -10.27 4.48
CA ILE A 70 -3.89 -9.46 4.38
C ILE A 70 -3.40 -9.17 5.80
N LEU A 71 -2.18 -9.60 6.10
CA LEU A 71 -1.50 -9.37 7.38
C LEU A 71 -0.60 -8.13 7.35
N GLY A 72 -0.25 -7.66 6.16
CA GLY A 72 0.64 -6.52 6.01
C GLY A 72 0.86 -6.14 4.55
N SER A 73 1.36 -4.93 4.36
CA SER A 73 1.62 -4.33 3.05
C SER A 73 3.08 -3.89 2.94
N ILE A 74 3.71 -4.25 1.82
CA ILE A 74 5.08 -3.88 1.48
C ILE A 74 5.04 -3.03 0.22
N ARG A 75 5.74 -1.91 0.19
CA ARG A 75 5.78 -1.00 -0.96
C ARG A 75 7.21 -0.87 -1.47
N VAL A 76 7.48 -1.43 -2.63
CA VAL A 76 8.79 -1.41 -3.30
C VAL A 76 8.81 -0.27 -4.32
N ARG A 77 9.78 0.64 -4.21
CA ARG A 77 9.99 1.73 -5.16
C ARG A 77 11.02 1.31 -6.21
N HIS A 78 10.69 1.44 -7.48
CA HIS A 78 11.57 1.07 -8.60
C HIS A 78 12.35 2.29 -9.09
N GLY A 79 13.28 2.74 -8.26
CA GLY A 79 14.16 3.86 -8.56
C GLY A 79 14.47 4.70 -7.34
N ILE A 80 15.54 5.49 -7.47
CA ILE A 80 15.98 6.49 -6.49
C ILE A 80 15.75 7.89 -7.06
N ASN A 81 15.46 8.85 -6.20
CA ASN A 81 15.46 10.27 -6.52
C ASN A 81 16.11 11.03 -5.35
N GLU A 82 16.53 12.28 -5.55
CA GLU A 82 17.21 13.10 -4.53
C GLU A 82 16.40 13.25 -3.22
N LYS A 83 15.07 13.06 -3.25
CA LYS A 83 14.20 13.08 -2.06
C LYS A 83 14.15 11.74 -1.31
N ILE A 84 14.44 10.61 -1.95
CA ILE A 84 14.39 9.27 -1.35
C ILE A 84 15.65 8.99 -0.52
N GLU A 85 16.81 9.53 -0.89
CA GLU A 85 18.05 9.35 -0.12
C GLU A 85 17.97 9.92 1.30
N ASN A 86 17.05 10.86 1.56
CA ASN A 86 16.97 11.59 2.84
C ASN A 86 15.74 11.27 3.71
N ILE A 87 14.84 10.37 3.28
CA ILE A 87 13.61 10.09 4.04
C ILE A 87 13.31 8.58 3.97
N ILE A 88 13.80 7.83 4.96
CA ILE A 88 13.27 6.50 5.29
C ILE A 88 12.30 6.67 6.46
N PRO A 89 10.97 6.80 6.27
CA PRO A 89 10.05 6.52 7.34
C PRO A 89 9.80 5.01 7.30
N ILE A 90 10.59 4.26 8.08
CA ILE A 90 10.19 2.91 8.45
C ILE A 90 8.95 3.09 9.34
N ILE A 91 7.75 2.83 8.79
CA ILE A 91 6.57 2.69 9.63
C ILE A 91 6.61 1.27 10.17
N VAL A 92 7.25 1.09 11.33
CA VAL A 92 7.09 -0.11 12.16
C VAL A 92 5.87 0.14 13.02
N SER A 93 4.76 -0.54 12.71
CA SER A 93 3.64 -0.66 13.64
C SER A 93 4.03 -1.67 14.71
N ASN A 94 4.20 -1.20 15.95
CA ASN A 94 4.41 -2.01 17.15
C ASN A 94 3.10 -2.63 17.62
#